data_AF-A0A2V7CYF4-F1
#
_entry.id   AF-A0A2V7CYF4-F1
#
_cell.length_a   1.000
_cell.length_b   1.000
_cell.length_c   1.000
_cell.angle_alpha   90.00
_cell.angle_beta   90.00
_cell.angle_gamma   90.00
#
_symmetry.space_group_name_H-M   'P 1'
#
loop_
_entity.id
_entity.type
_entity.pdbx_description
1 polymer ?
#
loop_
_entity_poly.entity_id
_entity_poly.type
_entity_poly.pdbx_seq_one_letter_code
_entity_poly.pdbx_strand_id
1 'polypeptide(L)' 'MLKRLALVVFVAAGLPALIAGLAAFASPGRVEAVPAFARQYDLQCNACHTRPPRLNRFGEQFHMMGFQIPSAAQ' A
#
# COMPACT_ATOMS: atom_id res chain seq x y z
N MET A 1 -12.08 32.11 35.25
CA MET A 1 -11.77 30.67 35.37
C MET A 1 -12.70 29.80 34.51
N LEU A 2 -14.02 30.04 34.51
CA LEU A 2 -15.00 29.24 33.75
C LEU A 2 -14.73 29.12 32.22
N LYS A 3 -14.30 30.20 31.56
CA LYS A 3 -13.95 30.20 30.11
C LYS A 3 -12.73 29.33 29.78
N ARG A 4 -11.74 29.25 30.68
CA ARG A 4 -10.55 28.40 30.52
C ARG A 4 -10.89 26.92 30.75
N LEU A 5 -11.76 26.63 31.71
CA LEU A 5 -12.29 25.29 31.95
C LEU A 5 -13.11 24.78 30.76
N ALA A 6 -14.01 25.61 30.21
CA ALA A 6 -14.83 25.27 29.05
C ALA A 6 -13.99 25.04 27.78
N LEU A 7 -12.95 25.86 27.55
CA LEU A 7 -11.99 25.68 26.46
C LEU A 7 -11.22 24.36 26.60
N VAL A 8 -10.74 24.03 27.80
CA VAL A 8 -10.02 22.77 28.06
C VAL A 8 -10.92 21.56 27.85
N VAL A 9 -12.19 21.62 28.26
CA VAL A 9 -13.17 20.53 28.04
C VAL A 9 -13.51 20.36 26.55
N PHE A 10 -13.71 21.45 25.81
CA PHE A 10 -13.96 21.40 24.37
C PHE A 10 -12.77 20.86 23.58
N VAL A 11 -11.55 21.25 23.95
CA VAL A 11 -10.32 20.73 23.32
C VAL A 11 -10.07 19.27 23.72
N ALA A 12 -10.29 18.91 24.99
CA ALA A 12 -10.10 17.54 25.48
C ALA A 12 -11.12 16.55 24.89
N ALA A 13 -12.31 17.01 24.48
CA ALA A 13 -13.29 16.16 23.79
C ALA A 13 -13.19 16.23 22.26
N GLY A 14 -12.84 17.38 21.69
CA GLY A 14 -12.73 17.59 20.25
C GLY A 14 -11.48 16.97 19.63
N LEU A 15 -10.34 17.01 20.33
CA LEU A 15 -9.09 16.47 19.82
C LEU A 15 -9.12 14.93 19.67
N PRO A 16 -9.61 14.14 20.64
CA PRO A 16 -9.76 12.70 20.47
C PRO A 16 -10.73 12.33 19.34
N ALA A 17 -11.84 13.07 19.20
CA ALA A 17 -12.81 12.85 18.14
C ALA A 17 -12.21 13.11 16.75
N LEU A 18 -11.41 14.18 16.61
CA LEU A 18 -10.69 14.47 15.38
C LEU A 18 -9.67 13.37 15.05
N ILE A 19 -8.89 12.93 16.04
CA ILE A 19 -7.91 11.85 15.88
C ILE A 19 -8.60 10.54 15.46
N ALA A 20 -9.70 10.19 16.11
CA ALA A 20 -10.48 8.99 15.77
C ALA A 20 -11.07 9.08 14.35
N GLY A 21 -11.58 10.25 13.96
CA GLY A 21 -12.09 10.50 12.61
C GLY A 21 -11.01 10.38 11.54
N LEU A 22 -9.83 10.97 11.78
CA LEU A 22 -8.69 10.88 10.87
C LEU A 22 -8.15 9.44 10.77
N ALA A 23 -8.08 8.71 11.88
CA ALA A 23 -7.66 7.32 11.90
C ALA A 23 -8.64 6.40 11.14
N ALA A 24 -9.94 6.64 11.29
CA ALA A 24 -10.96 5.92 10.53
C ALA A 24 -10.89 6.23 9.03
N PHE A 25 -10.71 7.50 8.65
CA PHE A 25 -10.57 7.91 7.26
C PHE A 25 -9.29 7.36 6.60
N ALA A 26 -8.19 7.29 7.35
CA ALA A 26 -6.92 6.76 6.86
C ALA A 26 -6.85 5.23 6.89
N SER A 27 -7.89 4.53 7.36
CA SER A 27 -7.93 3.08 7.42
C SER A 27 -7.89 2.50 6.00
N PRO A 28 -6.87 1.71 5.63
CA PRO A 28 -6.83 1.08 4.32
C PRO A 28 -7.98 0.06 4.22
N GLY A 29 -8.77 0.17 3.16
CA GLY A 29 -9.76 -0.84 2.82
C GLY A 29 -9.11 -2.17 2.43
N ARG A 30 -9.93 -3.22 2.25
CA ARG A 30 -9.45 -4.44 1.61
C ARG A 30 -9.03 -4.13 0.18
N VAL A 31 -7.81 -4.52 -0.18
CA VAL A 31 -7.26 -4.37 -1.52
C VAL A 31 -6.83 -5.73 -2.02
N GLU A 32 -7.24 -6.08 -3.23
CA GLU A 32 -6.82 -7.29 -3.92
C GLU A 32 -5.57 -7.00 -4.76
N ALA A 33 -4.66 -7.97 -4.82
CA ALA A 33 -3.49 -7.85 -5.67
C ALA A 33 -3.90 -7.84 -7.14
N VAL A 34 -3.55 -6.78 -7.88
CA VAL A 34 -3.81 -6.68 -9.32
C VAL A 34 -2.59 -7.18 -10.07
N PRO A 35 -2.66 -8.30 -10.83
CA PRO A 35 -1.50 -8.84 -11.53
C PRO A 35 -1.31 -8.12 -12.88
N ALA A 36 -1.05 -6.81 -12.83
CA ALA A 36 -0.91 -5.97 -14.03
C ALA A 36 0.11 -6.54 -15.02
N PHE A 37 1.24 -7.04 -14.50
CA PHE A 37 2.28 -7.72 -15.30
C PHE A 37 1.76 -8.99 -15.99
N ALA A 38 1.18 -9.93 -15.24
CA ALA A 38 0.71 -11.20 -15.79
C ALA A 38 -0.31 -10.98 -16.91
N ARG A 39 -1.17 -9.95 -16.77
CA ARG A 39 -2.13 -9.57 -17.81
C ARG A 39 -1.48 -8.90 -19.02
N GLN A 40 -0.46 -8.08 -18.81
CA GLN A 40 0.20 -7.35 -19.89
C GLN A 40 1.08 -8.27 -20.74
N TYR A 41 1.75 -9.24 -20.11
CA TYR A 41 2.75 -10.09 -20.77
C TYR A 41 2.31 -11.55 -20.93
N ASP A 42 1.09 -11.90 -20.51
CA ASP A 42 0.55 -13.27 -20.55
C ASP A 42 1.47 -14.31 -19.86
N LEU A 43 2.04 -13.92 -18.72
CA LEU A 43 2.97 -14.74 -17.95
C LEU A 43 2.37 -15.22 -16.63
N GLN A 44 2.64 -16.49 -16.32
CA GLN A 44 2.20 -17.11 -15.08
C GLN A 44 2.90 -16.49 -13.85
N CYS A 45 2.26 -16.55 -12.68
CA CYS A 45 2.80 -15.97 -11.44
C CYS A 45 4.19 -16.52 -11.06
N ASN A 46 4.45 -17.79 -11.35
CA ASN A 46 5.73 -18.46 -11.09
C ASN A 46 6.87 -18.01 -12.03
N ALA A 47 6.56 -17.28 -13.12
CA ALA A 47 7.57 -16.66 -13.97
C ALA A 47 8.35 -15.58 -13.21
N CYS A 48 7.69 -14.82 -12.31
CA CYS A 48 8.31 -13.78 -11.49
C CYS A 48 8.54 -14.16 -10.03
N HIS A 49 7.75 -15.09 -9.47
CA HIS A 49 7.76 -15.37 -8.03
C HIS A 49 8.20 -16.80 -7.70
N THR A 50 9.07 -16.92 -6.70
CA THR A 50 9.29 -18.20 -6.00
C THR A 50 8.14 -18.49 -5.03
N ARG A 51 7.69 -17.46 -4.32
CA ARG A 51 6.48 -17.43 -3.50
C ARG A 51 6.03 -15.97 -3.40
N PRO A 52 4.86 -15.58 -3.93
CA PRO A 52 4.39 -14.20 -3.81
C PRO A 52 4.42 -13.71 -2.35
N PRO A 53 4.94 -12.49 -2.05
CA PRO A 53 5.46 -11.47 -2.97
C PRO A 53 6.97 -11.57 -3.28
N ARG A 54 7.69 -12.61 -2.80
CA ARG A 54 9.13 -12.78 -3.06
C ARG A 54 9.40 -13.07 -4.53
N LEU A 55 10.31 -12.29 -5.12
CA LEU A 55 10.73 -12.42 -6.51
C LEU A 55 11.73 -13.58 -6.68
N ASN A 56 11.81 -14.09 -7.91
CA ASN A 56 12.92 -14.92 -8.39
C ASN A 56 13.92 -14.04 -9.15
N ARG A 57 14.99 -14.63 -9.70
CA ARG A 57 16.02 -13.88 -10.45
C ARG A 57 15.45 -13.06 -11.62
N PHE A 58 14.50 -13.62 -12.36
CA PHE A 58 13.84 -12.91 -13.47
C PHE A 58 13.03 -11.72 -12.96
N GLY A 59 12.22 -11.92 -11.91
CA GLY A 59 11.42 -10.86 -11.30
C GLY A 59 12.28 -9.72 -10.73
N GLU A 60 13.41 -10.05 -10.11
CA GLU A 60 14.38 -9.05 -9.64
C GLU A 60 14.97 -8.24 -10.80
N GLN A 61 15.38 -8.88 -11.89
CA GLN A 61 15.89 -8.18 -13.07
C GLN A 61 14.83 -7.29 -13.70
N PHE A 62 13.60 -7.78 -13.87
CA PHE A 62 12.47 -7.01 -14.37
C PHE A 62 12.24 -5.75 -13.54
N HIS A 63 12.24 -5.87 -12.21
CA HIS A 63 12.11 -4.72 -11.31
C HIS A 63 13.28 -3.74 -11.45
N MET A 64 14.52 -4.24 -11.52
CA MET A 64 15.73 -3.42 -11.66
C MET A 64 15.82 -2.67 -12.99
N MET A 65 15.17 -3.17 -14.06
CA MET A 65 15.13 -2.49 -15.37
C MET A 65 13.89 -1.60 -15.54
N GLY A 66 13.20 -1.24 -14.45
CA GLY A 66 12.04 -0.36 -14.51
C GLY A 66 10.82 -1.03 -15.14
N PHE A 67 10.59 -2.30 -14.83
CA PHE A 67 9.46 -3.10 -15.31
C PHE A 67 9.51 -3.33 -16.84
N GLN A 68 10.71 -3.57 -17.37
CA GLN A 68 10.92 -3.96 -18.77
C GLN A 68 11.43 -5.41 -18.84
N ILE A 69 10.95 -6.18 -19.82
CA ILE A 69 11.43 -7.55 -20.01
C ILE A 69 12.89 -7.51 -20.49
N PRO A 70 13.82 -8.22 -19.81
CA PRO A 70 15.21 -8.26 -20.23
C PRO A 70 15.30 -8.83 -21.64
N SER A 71 16.02 -8.16 -22.54
CA SER A 71 16.21 -8.63 -23.92
C SER A 71 16.91 -9.99 -24.01
N ALA A 72 17.68 -10.38 -22.99
CA ALA A 72 18.31 -11.69 -22.88
C ALA A 72 17.39 -12.80 -22.32
N ALA A 73 16.13 -12.48 -21.98
CA ALA A 73 15.13 -13.43 -21.52
C ALA A 73 14.07 -13.79 -22.59
N GLN A 74 14.23 -13.26 -23.80
CA GLN A 74 13.56 -13.73 -25.03
C GLN A 74 14.46 -14.76 -25.72
#